data_AF-T0YSM5-F1
#
_entry.id   AF-T0YSM5-F1
#
_cell.length_a   1.000
_cell.length_b   1.000
_cell.length_c   1.000
_cell.angle_alpha   90.00
_cell.angle_beta   90.00
_cell.angle_gamma   90.00
#
_symmetry.space_group_name_H-M   'P 1'
#
loop_
_entity.id
_entity.type
_entity.pdbx_description
1 polymer ?
#
loop_
_entity_poly.entity_id
_entity_poly.type
_entity_poly.pdbx_seq_one_letter_code
_entity_poly.pdbx_strand_id
1 'polypeptide(L)'
;MIDGIQPRVLGLQDILVEHIKHRQSVVRRRAEYELRKAKERAHILEGLKIALDHIDEVIAVIRSSQTTEEAQANLILKFKLSEIQTKAILEMQLRRLAGLERQKIEDELAELLRIITNLESILADEKKILAIIREEMLELKEKYGDERRTLIIPNELGKMSDEDLVPDEQVV
;
A
#
# COMPACT_ATOMS: atom_id res chain seq x y z
N MET A 1 17.76 14.19 -8.37
CA MET A 1 18.26 13.97 -9.75
C MET A 1 17.35 12.98 -10.43
N ILE A 2 16.92 13.25 -11.67
CA ILE A 2 16.24 12.26 -12.51
C ILE A 2 17.30 11.27 -12.97
N ASP A 3 17.09 9.98 -12.70
CA ASP A 3 18.03 8.88 -12.99
C ASP A 3 19.46 8.99 -12.41
N GLY A 4 19.73 9.96 -11.53
CA GLY A 4 20.96 10.03 -10.72
C GLY A 4 22.25 10.49 -11.43
N ILE A 5 22.21 10.78 -12.73
CA ILE A 5 23.44 10.87 -13.53
C ILE A 5 23.80 12.31 -13.97
N GLN A 6 22.83 13.21 -14.23
CA GLN A 6 23.18 14.58 -14.66
C GLN A 6 22.04 15.61 -14.45
N PRO A 7 22.34 16.87 -14.04
CA PRO A 7 21.36 17.96 -14.03
C PRO A 7 20.96 18.37 -15.46
N ARG A 8 19.67 18.63 -15.66
CA ARG A 8 19.08 19.02 -16.96
C ARG A 8 18.07 20.15 -16.77
N VAL A 9 17.96 21.02 -17.77
CA VAL A 9 16.83 21.96 -17.90
C VAL A 9 15.67 21.20 -18.53
N LEU A 10 14.47 21.33 -17.96
CA LEU A 10 13.28 20.58 -18.35
C LEU A 10 12.12 21.52 -18.63
N GLY A 11 11.28 21.16 -19.60
CA GLY A 11 10.00 21.82 -19.82
C GLY A 11 8.97 21.40 -18.78
N LEU A 12 7.83 22.10 -18.74
CA LEU A 12 6.73 21.77 -17.83
C LEU A 12 6.21 20.34 -18.02
N GLN A 13 6.07 19.90 -19.28
CA GLN A 13 5.61 18.55 -19.60
C GLN A 13 6.54 17.47 -19.01
N ASP A 14 7.85 17.62 -19.19
CA ASP A 14 8.84 16.66 -18.69
C ASP A 14 8.81 16.57 -17.16
N ILE A 15 8.69 17.72 -16.48
CA ILE A 15 8.58 17.79 -15.02
C ILE A 15 7.36 17.01 -14.53
N LEU A 16 6.21 17.20 -15.18
CA LEU A 16 4.96 16.51 -14.81
C LEU A 16 5.06 15.00 -15.04
N VAL A 17 5.65 14.57 -16.16
CA VAL A 17 5.86 13.15 -16.47
C VAL A 17 6.77 12.49 -15.43
N GLU A 18 7.90 13.11 -15.11
CA GLU A 18 8.83 12.57 -14.10
C GLU A 18 8.23 12.57 -12.70
N HIS A 19 7.41 13.58 -12.35
CA HIS A 19 6.68 13.58 -11.09
C HIS A 19 5.70 12.40 -10.99
N ILE A 20 4.92 12.14 -12.04
CA ILE A 20 3.98 11.01 -12.08
C ILE A 20 4.73 9.68 -11.98
N LYS A 21 5.82 9.51 -12.73
CA LYS A 21 6.68 8.32 -12.69
C LYS A 21 7.23 8.06 -11.28
N HIS A 22 7.69 9.11 -10.60
CA HIS A 22 8.11 9.00 -9.22
C HIS A 22 6.96 8.58 -8.29
N ARG A 23 5.78 9.19 -8.44
CA ARG A 23 4.58 8.81 -7.67
C ARG A 23 4.20 7.35 -7.88
N GLN A 24 4.24 6.83 -9.12
CA GLN A 24 4.01 5.41 -9.40
C GLN A 24 4.98 4.50 -8.64
N SER A 25 6.27 4.85 -8.61
CA SER A 25 7.27 4.09 -7.85
C SER A 25 6.97 4.11 -6.35
N VAL A 26 6.61 5.26 -5.79
CA VAL A 26 6.26 5.40 -4.37
C VAL A 26 5.01 4.58 -4.02
N VAL A 27 3.94 4.68 -4.81
CA VAL A 27 2.69 3.95 -4.58
C VAL A 27 2.91 2.44 -4.71
N ARG A 28 3.68 2.00 -5.72
CA ARG A 28 4.04 0.58 -5.88
C ARG A 28 4.80 0.05 -4.66
N ARG A 29 5.85 0.75 -4.21
CA ARG A 29 6.63 0.36 -3.03
C ARG A 29 5.77 0.30 -1.76
N ARG A 30 4.83 1.23 -1.59
CA ARG A 30 3.88 1.22 -0.48
C ARG A 30 2.98 -0.02 -0.54
N ALA A 31 2.38 -0.31 -1.70
CA ALA A 31 1.53 -1.48 -1.89
C ALA A 31 2.30 -2.81 -1.70
N GLU A 32 3.54 -2.91 -2.19
CA GLU A 32 4.42 -4.07 -1.96
C GLU A 32 4.74 -4.28 -0.47
N TYR A 33 5.01 -3.19 0.25
CA TYR A 33 5.25 -3.24 1.68
C TYR A 33 4.03 -3.73 2.46
N GLU A 34 2.86 -3.18 2.16
CA GLU A 34 1.59 -3.57 2.77
C GLU A 34 1.24 -5.02 2.44
N LEU A 35 1.43 -5.44 1.18
CA LEU A 35 1.20 -6.81 0.74
C LEU A 35 2.09 -7.80 1.49
N ARG A 36 3.38 -7.48 1.63
CA ARG A 36 4.32 -8.32 2.37
C ARG A 36 3.89 -8.49 3.82
N LYS A 37 3.54 -7.39 4.51
CA LYS A 37 3.06 -7.44 5.89
C LYS A 37 1.75 -8.23 6.04
N ALA A 38 0.81 -8.04 5.11
CA ALA A 38 -0.46 -8.76 5.12
C ALA A 38 -0.23 -10.27 4.94
N LYS A 39 0.65 -10.67 4.01
CA LYS A 39 1.03 -12.08 3.79
C LYS A 39 1.73 -12.70 5.00
N GLU A 40 2.69 -12.00 5.61
CA GLU A 40 3.36 -12.45 6.83
C GLU A 40 2.36 -12.70 7.97
N ARG A 41 1.38 -11.80 8.13
CA ARG A 41 0.32 -11.94 9.13
C ARG A 41 -0.65 -13.08 8.81
N ALA A 42 -1.13 -13.17 7.57
CA ALA A 42 -2.02 -14.23 7.11
C ALA A 42 -1.38 -15.62 7.31
N HIS A 43 -0.10 -15.76 6.96
CA HIS A 43 0.66 -16.99 7.15
C HIS A 43 0.65 -17.47 8.62
N ILE A 44 0.82 -16.56 9.58
CA ILE A 44 0.74 -16.90 11.01
C ILE A 44 -0.68 -17.33 11.40
N LEU A 45 -1.71 -16.61 10.95
CA LEU A 45 -3.11 -16.92 11.25
C LEU A 45 -3.55 -18.25 10.65
N GLU A 46 -3.08 -18.60 9.45
CA GLU A 46 -3.30 -19.91 8.83
C GLU A 46 -2.74 -21.04 9.69
N GLY A 47 -1.52 -20.89 10.21
CA GLY A 47 -0.93 -21.86 11.13
C GLY A 47 -1.72 -22.00 12.42
N LEU A 48 -2.15 -20.88 13.01
CA LEU A 48 -3.00 -20.87 14.21
C LEU A 48 -4.36 -21.53 13.94
N LYS A 49 -4.98 -21.28 12.79
CA LYS A 49 -6.23 -21.92 12.39
C LYS A 49 -6.07 -23.45 12.30
N ILE A 50 -5.04 -23.93 11.61
CA ILE A 50 -4.74 -25.37 11.50
C ILE A 50 -4.55 -25.99 12.88
N ALA A 51 -3.84 -25.29 13.77
CA ALA A 51 -3.60 -25.76 15.14
C ALA A 51 -4.89 -25.81 15.98
N LEU A 52 -5.79 -24.84 15.82
CA LEU A 52 -7.09 -24.84 16.50
C LEU A 52 -8.01 -25.94 15.97
N ASP A 53 -7.94 -26.25 14.67
CA ASP A 53 -8.70 -27.34 14.06
C ASP A 53 -8.26 -28.73 14.56
N HIS A 54 -6.99 -28.88 14.94
CA HIS A 54 -6.38 -30.15 15.39
C HIS A 54 -5.79 -30.05 16.81
N ILE A 55 -6.46 -29.31 17.69
CA ILE A 55 -5.88 -28.91 18.98
C ILE A 55 -5.45 -30.08 19.86
N ASP A 56 -6.24 -31.15 19.90
CA ASP A 56 -5.94 -32.34 20.71
C ASP A 56 -4.65 -33.02 20.23
N GLU A 57 -4.46 -33.11 18.91
CA GLU A 57 -3.25 -33.66 18.31
C GLU A 57 -2.03 -32.77 18.53
N VAL A 58 -2.20 -31.45 18.42
CA VAL A 58 -1.14 -30.47 18.68
C VAL A 58 -0.69 -30.57 20.14
N ILE A 59 -1.63 -30.63 21.09
CA ILE A 59 -1.33 -30.80 22.52
C ILE A 59 -0.63 -32.14 22.78
N ALA A 60 -1.06 -33.23 22.13
CA ALA A 60 -0.42 -34.53 22.26
C ALA A 60 1.05 -34.50 21.81
N VAL A 61 1.34 -33.88 20.67
CA VAL A 61 2.72 -33.71 20.16
C VAL A 61 3.57 -32.86 21.09
N ILE A 62 3.02 -31.75 21.60
CA ILE A 62 3.73 -30.88 22.55
C ILE A 62 4.02 -31.65 23.86
N ARG A 63 3.05 -32.39 24.39
CA ARG A 63 3.21 -33.17 25.63
C ARG A 63 4.16 -34.36 25.50
N SER A 64 4.31 -34.93 24.31
CA SER A 64 5.25 -36.05 24.09
C SER A 64 6.69 -35.60 23.89
N SER A 65 6.91 -34.30 23.62
CA SER A 65 8.24 -33.74 23.36
C SER A 65 8.91 -33.33 24.68
N GLN A 66 10.22 -33.57 24.81
CA GLN A 66 10.98 -33.23 26.03
C GLN A 66 11.49 -31.79 26.03
N THR A 67 11.72 -31.20 24.85
CA THR A 67 12.15 -29.80 24.71
C THR A 67 11.27 -29.02 23.76
N THR A 68 11.37 -27.68 23.82
CA THR A 68 10.65 -26.77 22.92
C THR A 68 11.09 -26.97 21.46
N GLU A 69 12.38 -27.20 21.23
CA GLU A 69 12.95 -27.44 19.89
C GLU A 69 12.43 -28.75 19.30
N GLU A 70 12.33 -29.79 20.12
CA GLU A 70 11.75 -31.08 19.71
C GLU A 70 10.26 -30.93 19.36
N ALA A 71 9.49 -30.22 20.19
CA ALA A 71 8.09 -29.91 19.90
C ALA A 71 7.95 -29.12 18.59
N GLN A 72 8.84 -28.15 18.35
CA GLN A 72 8.85 -27.37 17.12
C GLN A 72 9.11 -28.25 15.89
N ALA A 73 10.15 -29.08 15.93
CA ALA A 73 10.48 -29.98 14.82
C ALA A 73 9.34 -30.97 14.52
N ASN A 74 8.73 -31.54 15.56
CA ASN A 74 7.62 -32.49 15.42
C ASN A 74 6.37 -31.83 14.81
N LEU A 75 6.03 -30.61 15.24
CA LEU A 75 4.90 -29.86 14.67
C LEU A 75 5.14 -29.48 13.20
N ILE A 76 6.35 -29.06 12.85
CA ILE A 76 6.75 -28.78 11.45
C ILE A 76 6.56 -30.02 10.59
N LEU A 77 7.09 -31.17 11.03
CA LEU A 77 7.03 -32.42 10.27
C LEU A 77 5.60 -32.94 10.12
N LYS A 78 4.82 -32.93 11.19
CA LYS A 78 3.48 -33.53 11.21
C LYS A 78 2.44 -32.68 10.48
N PHE A 79 2.45 -31.36 10.69
CA PHE A 79 1.45 -30.45 10.14
C PHE A 79 1.94 -29.65 8.93
N LYS A 80 3.18 -29.90 8.46
CA LYS A 80 3.81 -29.18 7.33
C LYS A 80 3.83 -27.66 7.53
N LEU A 81 4.03 -27.24 8.77
CA LEU A 81 4.05 -25.83 9.16
C LEU A 81 5.45 -25.25 9.00
N SER A 82 5.54 -23.94 8.81
CA SER A 82 6.81 -23.21 8.85
C SER A 82 7.29 -22.99 10.28
N GLU A 83 8.58 -22.67 10.46
CA GLU A 83 9.16 -22.34 11.76
C GLU A 83 8.44 -21.18 12.47
N ILE A 84 8.04 -20.14 11.71
CA ILE A 84 7.36 -18.96 12.25
C ILE A 84 5.95 -19.32 12.74
N GLN A 85 5.22 -20.14 11.99
CA GLN A 85 3.89 -20.62 12.40
C GLN A 85 3.98 -21.47 13.66
N THR A 86 4.92 -22.42 13.69
CA THR A 86 5.09 -23.31 14.84
C THR A 86 5.47 -22.54 16.09
N LYS A 87 6.36 -21.54 15.97
CA LYS A 87 6.68 -20.64 17.08
C LYS A 87 5.43 -19.91 17.59
N ALA A 88 4.60 -19.37 16.69
CA ALA A 88 3.35 -18.71 17.06
C ALA A 88 2.35 -19.66 17.75
N ILE A 89 2.32 -20.94 17.36
CA ILE A 89 1.48 -21.97 17.99
C ILE A 89 1.98 -22.29 19.41
N LEU A 90 3.29 -22.43 19.59
CA LEU A 90 3.88 -22.68 20.92
C LEU A 90 3.68 -21.50 21.87
N GLU A 91 3.64 -20.26 21.36
CA GLU A 91 3.35 -19.04 22.11
C GLU A 91 1.84 -18.81 22.36
N MET A 92 0.98 -19.70 21.88
CA MET A 92 -0.47 -19.57 22.02
C MET A 92 -0.92 -19.74 23.47
N GLN A 93 -1.87 -18.90 23.90
CA GLN A 93 -2.48 -18.99 25.22
C GLN A 93 -3.79 -19.77 25.19
N LEU A 94 -4.06 -20.57 26.22
CA LEU A 94 -5.27 -21.41 26.32
C LEU A 94 -6.59 -20.65 26.15
N ARG A 95 -6.64 -19.35 26.48
CA ARG A 95 -7.83 -18.50 26.25
C ARG A 95 -8.25 -18.41 24.78
N ARG A 96 -7.32 -18.61 23.83
CA ARG A 96 -7.60 -18.57 22.39
C ARG A 96 -8.42 -19.75 21.90
N LEU A 97 -8.59 -20.78 22.73
CA LEU A 97 -9.45 -21.93 22.45
C LEU A 97 -10.95 -21.60 22.59
N ALA A 98 -11.29 -20.47 23.21
CA ALA A 98 -12.67 -20.02 23.29
C ALA A 98 -13.23 -19.74 21.88
N GLY A 99 -14.47 -20.16 21.61
CA GLY A 99 -15.08 -20.03 20.28
C GLY A 99 -15.07 -18.62 19.71
N LEU A 100 -15.26 -17.59 20.55
CA LEU A 100 -15.21 -16.19 20.13
C LEU A 100 -13.79 -15.76 19.69
N GLU A 101 -12.74 -16.24 20.38
CA GLU A 101 -11.36 -15.93 20.03
C GLU A 101 -10.93 -16.64 18.74
N ARG A 102 -11.40 -17.88 18.55
CA ARG A 102 -11.24 -18.60 17.28
C ARG A 102 -11.92 -17.87 16.13
N GLN A 103 -13.18 -17.44 16.30
CA GLN A 103 -13.91 -16.70 15.27
C GLN A 103 -13.18 -15.43 14.85
N LYS A 104 -12.63 -14.67 15.81
CA LYS A 104 -11.83 -13.47 15.51
C LYS A 104 -10.61 -13.77 14.63
N ILE A 105 -9.93 -14.90 14.86
CA ILE A 105 -8.78 -15.31 14.04
C ILE A 105 -9.23 -15.65 12.62
N GLU A 106 -10.34 -16.36 12.47
CA GLU A 106 -10.91 -16.71 11.17
C GLU A 106 -11.39 -15.47 10.40
N ASP A 107 -12.04 -14.53 11.08
CA ASP A 107 -12.49 -13.26 10.51
C ASP A 107 -11.31 -12.37 10.10
N GLU A 108 -10.28 -12.25 10.96
CA GLU A 108 -9.04 -11.50 10.66
C GLU A 108 -8.33 -12.10 9.44
N LEU A 109 -8.23 -13.43 9.36
CA LEU A 109 -7.64 -14.11 8.22
C LEU A 109 -8.44 -13.84 6.93
N ALA A 110 -9.77 -13.94 6.99
CA ALA A 110 -10.64 -13.68 5.84
C ALA A 110 -10.48 -12.25 5.30
N GLU A 111 -10.41 -11.26 6.20
CA GLU A 111 -10.20 -9.86 5.81
C GLU A 111 -8.81 -9.65 5.20
N LEU A 112 -7.76 -10.24 5.78
CA LEU A 112 -6.41 -10.15 5.23
C LEU A 112 -6.31 -10.78 3.83
N LEU A 113 -6.98 -11.91 3.58
CA LEU A 113 -7.02 -12.52 2.25
C LEU A 113 -7.70 -11.61 1.21
N ARG A 114 -8.76 -10.89 1.62
CA ARG A 114 -9.39 -9.87 0.75
C ARG A 114 -8.43 -8.72 0.45
N ILE A 115 -7.73 -8.21 1.46
CA ILE A 115 -6.74 -7.14 1.31
C ILE A 115 -5.60 -7.58 0.39
N ILE A 116 -5.05 -8.79 0.60
CA ILE A 116 -4.00 -9.38 -0.23
C ILE A 116 -4.44 -9.45 -1.69
N THR A 117 -5.64 -9.98 -1.95
CA THR A 117 -6.19 -10.09 -3.31
C THR A 117 -6.32 -8.72 -3.98
N ASN A 118 -6.79 -7.72 -3.23
CA ASN A 118 -6.91 -6.35 -3.74
C ASN A 118 -5.53 -5.74 -4.06
N LEU A 119 -4.57 -5.87 -3.14
CA LEU A 119 -3.21 -5.37 -3.33
C LEU A 119 -2.48 -6.06 -4.49
N GLU A 120 -2.64 -7.36 -4.65
CA GLU A 120 -2.10 -8.11 -5.81
C GLU A 120 -2.73 -7.60 -7.11
N SER A 121 -4.03 -7.34 -7.11
CA SER A 121 -4.72 -6.77 -8.26
C SER A 121 -4.22 -5.36 -8.60
N ILE A 122 -3.93 -4.53 -7.60
CA ILE A 122 -3.36 -3.19 -7.79
C ILE A 122 -1.94 -3.28 -8.36
N LEU A 123 -1.11 -4.19 -7.86
CA LEU A 123 0.27 -4.36 -8.33
C LEU A 123 0.34 -4.97 -9.74
N ALA A 124 -0.66 -5.75 -10.14
CA ALA A 124 -0.76 -6.35 -11.47
C ALA A 124 -1.21 -5.36 -12.56
N ASP A 125 -1.97 -4.31 -12.21
CA ASP A 125 -2.54 -3.35 -13.16
C ASP A 125 -2.05 -1.92 -12.91
N GLU A 126 -1.19 -1.43 -13.79
CA GLU A 126 -0.66 -0.06 -13.73
C GLU A 126 -1.76 1.02 -13.81
N LYS A 127 -2.89 0.74 -14.47
CA LYS A 127 -4.01 1.69 -14.53
C LYS A 127 -4.63 1.91 -13.17
N LYS A 128 -4.69 0.88 -12.32
CA LYS A 128 -5.18 1.01 -10.93
C LYS A 128 -4.25 1.87 -10.10
N ILE A 129 -2.94 1.73 -10.28
CA ILE A 129 -1.95 2.59 -9.63
C ILE A 129 -2.16 4.06 -10.06
N LEU A 130 -2.37 4.31 -11.35
CA LEU A 130 -2.66 5.66 -11.86
C LEU A 130 -3.99 6.23 -11.33
N ALA A 131 -5.02 5.38 -11.15
CA ALA A 131 -6.28 5.78 -10.54
C ALA A 131 -6.08 6.20 -9.07
N ILE A 132 -5.34 5.42 -8.29
CA ILE A 132 -5.01 5.75 -6.89
C ILE A 132 -4.24 7.07 -6.83
N ILE A 133 -3.25 7.27 -7.70
CA ILE A 133 -2.49 8.54 -7.74
C ILE A 133 -3.42 9.71 -8.04
N ARG A 134 -4.37 9.55 -8.98
CA ARG A 134 -5.34 10.59 -9.31
C ARG A 134 -6.20 10.94 -8.09
N GLU A 135 -6.75 9.95 -7.40
CA GLU A 135 -7.57 10.13 -6.20
C GLU A 135 -6.79 10.87 -5.11
N GLU A 136 -5.57 10.44 -4.81
CA GLU A 136 -4.70 11.10 -3.83
C GLU A 136 -4.38 12.55 -4.21
N MET A 137 -4.11 12.83 -5.49
CA MET A 137 -3.82 14.19 -5.95
C MET A 137 -5.06 15.10 -5.84
N LEU A 138 -6.26 14.57 -6.08
CA LEU A 138 -7.51 15.30 -5.90
C LEU A 138 -7.76 15.60 -4.41
N GLU A 139 -7.55 14.63 -3.53
CA GLU A 139 -7.67 14.82 -2.09
C GLU A 139 -6.67 15.88 -1.58
N LEU A 140 -5.42 15.85 -2.07
CA LEU A 140 -4.43 16.88 -1.74
C LEU A 140 -4.85 18.27 -2.24
N LYS A 141 -5.42 18.36 -3.44
CA LYS A 141 -5.94 19.62 -3.98
C LYS A 141 -7.08 20.16 -3.11
N GLU A 142 -8.01 19.31 -2.68
CA GLU A 142 -9.13 19.73 -1.82
C GLU A 142 -8.64 20.17 -0.44
N LYS A 143 -7.65 19.48 0.12
CA LYS A 143 -7.14 19.74 1.47
C LYS A 143 -6.18 20.94 1.54
N TYR A 144 -5.41 21.19 0.49
CA TYR A 144 -4.31 22.17 0.51
C TYR A 144 -4.36 23.21 -0.63
N GLY A 145 -5.41 23.22 -1.46
CA GLY A 145 -5.56 24.20 -2.52
C GLY A 145 -5.83 25.61 -2.00
N ASP A 146 -5.33 26.62 -2.69
CA ASP A 146 -5.61 28.03 -2.43
C ASP A 146 -5.97 28.80 -3.70
N GLU A 147 -6.62 29.95 -3.51
CA GLU A 147 -6.99 30.87 -4.60
C GLU A 147 -5.75 31.55 -5.17
N ARG A 148 -5.80 31.86 -6.47
CA ARG A 148 -4.69 32.48 -7.19
C ARG A 148 -4.43 33.90 -6.65
N ARG A 149 -3.21 34.15 -6.20
CA ARG A 149 -2.81 35.47 -5.64
C ARG A 149 -2.30 36.45 -6.70
N THR A 150 -1.69 35.96 -7.78
CA THR A 150 -1.06 36.79 -8.82
C THR A 150 -1.96 36.95 -10.02
N LEU A 151 -2.20 38.18 -10.47
CA LEU A 151 -2.93 38.48 -11.71
C LEU A 151 -2.01 38.32 -12.93
N ILE A 152 -2.51 37.68 -13.99
CA ILE A 152 -1.81 37.63 -15.28
C ILE A 152 -2.36 38.77 -16.13
N ILE A 153 -1.52 39.74 -16.46
CA ILE A 153 -1.83 40.78 -17.42
C ILE A 153 -1.19 40.35 -18.75
N PRO A 154 -1.98 40.14 -19.83
CA PRO A 154 -1.46 39.63 -21.10
C PRO A 154 -0.53 40.63 -21.80
N ASN A 155 -0.68 41.93 -21.51
CA ASN A 155 0.09 42.99 -22.14
C ASN A 155 1.29 43.37 -21.27
N GLU A 156 2.40 43.72 -21.92
CA GLU A 156 3.53 44.33 -21.23
C GLU A 156 3.12 45.68 -20.62
N LEU A 157 3.44 45.88 -19.35
CA LEU A 157 3.20 47.14 -18.65
C LEU A 157 3.94 48.27 -19.37
N GLY A 158 3.20 49.21 -19.96
CA GLY A 158 3.74 50.41 -20.61
C GLY A 158 4.01 50.30 -22.11
N LYS A 159 3.66 49.19 -22.78
CA LYS A 159 3.63 49.14 -24.25
C LYS A 159 2.22 49.41 -24.76
N MET A 160 2.11 50.33 -25.73
CA MET A 160 0.87 50.51 -26.51
C MET A 160 0.54 49.21 -27.22
N SER A 161 -0.72 48.82 -27.17
CA SER A 161 -1.24 47.71 -27.96
C SER A 161 -1.36 48.12 -29.43
N ASP A 162 -1.38 47.15 -30.34
CA ASP A 162 -1.60 47.43 -31.77
C ASP A 162 -2.97 48.12 -32.01
N GLU A 163 -3.92 47.94 -31.09
CA GLU A 163 -5.22 48.62 -31.08
C GLU A 163 -5.10 50.12 -30.74
N ASP A 164 -4.17 50.50 -29.85
CA ASP A 164 -3.89 51.90 -29.51
C ASP A 164 -3.21 52.67 -30.66
N LEU A 165 -2.69 51.96 -31.68
CA LEU A 165 -2.10 52.53 -32.88
C LEU A 165 -3.14 52.79 -33.99
N VAL A 166 -4.37 52.31 -33.83
CA VAL A 166 -5.47 52.58 -34.76
C VAL A 166 -6.03 53.97 -34.47
N PRO A 167 -5.99 54.91 -35.44
CA PRO A 167 -6.53 56.25 -35.23
C PRO A 167 -8.04 56.18 -34.98
N ASP A 168 -8.49 56.84 -33.91
CA ASP A 168 -9.91 56.93 -33.54
C ASP A 168 -10.60 57.99 -34.43
N GLU A 169 -11.23 57.54 -35.52
CA GLU A 169 -11.98 58.42 -36.42
C GLU A 169 -13.40 58.68 -35.85
N GLN A 170 -13.70 59.93 -35.48
CA GLN A 170 -15.07 60.35 -35.19
C GLN A 170 -15.91 60.30 -36.47
N VAL A 171 -16.66 59.22 -36.66
CA VAL A 171 -17.77 59.17 -37.60
C VAL A 171 -18.97 59.94 -37.01
N VAL A 172 -19.38 61.01 -37.69
CA VAL A 172 -20.61 61.79 -37.43
C VAL A 172 -21.73 61.29 -38.32
#